data_AF-A0A377K3G6-F1
#
_entry.id   AF-A0A377K3G6-F1
#
_cell.length_a   1.000
_cell.length_b   1.000
_cell.length_c   1.000
_cell.angle_alpha   90.00
_cell.angle_beta   90.00
_cell.angle_gamma   90.00
#
_symmetry.space_group_name_H-M   'P 1'
#
loop_
_entity.id
_entity.type
_entity.pdbx_description
1 polymer ?
#
loop_
_entity_poly.entity_id
_entity_poly.type
_entity_poly.pdbx_seq_one_letter_code
_entity_poly.pdbx_strand_id
1 'polypeptide(L)'
;MSLNNTPLQGAHINVVSGNFIIAQPLGVDDGVDYCHSGRIRRIDEDAIHRQLDSGAIVLMGPVAVSVTGESFNLTSEEIATQVAIKLKAEKNDWFLLFPGRH
;
A
#
# COMPACT_ATOMS: atom_id res chain seq x y z
N MET A 1 18.88 30.57 -10.71
CA MET A 1 19.74 29.63 -9.97
C MET A 1 19.12 28.25 -10.13
N SER A 2 19.68 27.43 -11.03
CA SER A 2 19.17 26.08 -11.31
C SER A 2 19.57 25.14 -10.19
N LEU A 3 18.62 24.35 -9.71
CA LEU A 3 18.86 23.22 -8.81
C LEU A 3 19.49 22.07 -9.62
N ASN A 4 20.75 22.23 -9.99
CA ASN A 4 21.58 21.15 -10.54
C ASN A 4 22.18 20.37 -9.37
N ASN A 5 22.00 19.04 -9.35
CA ASN A 5 22.40 18.05 -8.32
C ASN A 5 21.28 17.54 -7.40
N THR A 6 20.12 17.16 -7.94
CA THR A 6 19.29 16.18 -7.21
C THR A 6 19.81 14.77 -7.51
N PRO A 7 19.99 13.89 -6.51
CA PRO A 7 20.37 12.48 -6.71
C PRO A 7 19.43 11.70 -7.65
N LEU A 8 18.23 12.23 -7.93
CA LEU A 8 17.27 11.70 -8.88
C LEU A 8 17.53 12.10 -10.35
N GLN A 9 18.49 12.98 -10.63
CA GLN A 9 18.77 13.42 -11.99
C GLN A 9 19.35 12.26 -12.80
N GLY A 10 18.53 11.68 -13.69
CA GLY A 10 18.88 10.48 -14.46
C GLY A 10 18.51 9.15 -13.79
N ALA A 11 17.91 9.17 -12.59
CA ALA A 11 17.36 7.97 -11.99
C ALA A 11 16.08 7.58 -12.73
N HIS A 12 16.11 6.46 -13.46
CA HIS A 12 14.94 5.91 -14.13
C HIS A 12 14.06 5.20 -13.10
N ILE A 13 13.31 5.97 -12.31
CA ILE A 13 12.44 5.45 -11.24
C ILE A 13 11.09 5.09 -11.87
N ASN A 14 10.76 3.80 -11.88
CA ASN A 14 9.44 3.32 -12.26
C ASN A 14 8.59 3.12 -11.01
N VAL A 15 7.45 3.81 -10.91
CA VAL A 15 6.52 3.69 -9.77
C VAL A 15 5.18 3.21 -10.28
N VAL A 16 4.66 2.15 -9.68
CA VAL A 16 3.37 1.54 -10.02
C VAL A 16 2.46 1.57 -8.81
N SER A 17 1.23 2.03 -9.01
CA SER A 17 0.15 1.94 -8.02
C SER A 17 -1.03 1.20 -8.63
N GLY A 18 -1.84 0.56 -7.79
CA GLY A 18 -2.95 -0.24 -8.25
C GLY A 18 -3.69 -0.97 -7.13
N ASN A 19 -4.68 -1.75 -7.53
CA ASN A 19 -5.58 -2.47 -6.64
C ASN A 19 -4.96 -3.79 -6.17
N PHE A 20 -3.80 -3.72 -5.52
CA PHE A 20 -3.12 -4.90 -4.96
C PHE A 20 -3.80 -5.44 -3.70
N ILE A 21 -4.68 -4.65 -3.09
CA ILE A 21 -5.37 -4.96 -1.85
C ILE A 21 -6.87 -4.95 -2.10
N ILE A 22 -7.53 -6.01 -1.67
CA ILE A 22 -8.98 -6.10 -1.61
C ILE A 22 -9.40 -5.87 -0.17
N ALA A 23 -10.26 -4.88 0.05
CA ALA A 23 -10.83 -4.59 1.35
C ALA A 23 -12.12 -5.37 1.61
N GLN A 24 -12.47 -5.48 2.89
CA GLN A 24 -13.81 -5.86 3.34
C GLN A 24 -14.24 -4.92 4.46
N PRO A 25 -15.56 -4.66 4.60
CA PRO A 25 -16.05 -3.84 5.70
C PRO A 25 -15.62 -4.43 7.04
N LEU A 26 -15.24 -3.55 7.97
CA LEU A 26 -15.05 -3.96 9.37
C LEU A 26 -16.38 -4.39 9.97
N GLY A 27 -17.47 -3.70 9.58
CA GLY A 27 -18.82 -3.92 10.07
C GLY A 27 -19.04 -3.22 11.41
N VAL A 28 -19.95 -3.79 12.21
CA VAL A 28 -20.20 -3.35 13.58
C VAL A 28 -19.34 -4.19 14.52
N ASP A 29 -18.43 -3.54 15.24
CA ASP A 29 -17.65 -4.16 16.31
C ASP A 29 -18.02 -3.49 17.64
N ASP A 30 -18.38 -4.29 18.63
CA ASP A 30 -18.85 -3.84 19.96
C ASP A 30 -19.93 -2.73 19.95
N GLY A 31 -20.85 -2.77 18.99
CA GLY A 31 -21.93 -1.79 18.84
C GLY A 31 -21.55 -0.47 18.17
N VAL A 32 -20.30 -0.31 17.74
CA VAL A 32 -19.83 0.82 16.93
C VAL A 32 -19.83 0.42 15.45
N ASP A 33 -20.58 1.16 14.63
CA ASP A 33 -20.55 1.00 13.18
C ASP A 33 -19.37 1.76 12.59
N TYR A 34 -18.42 1.03 12.01
CA TYR A 34 -17.21 1.59 11.44
C TYR A 34 -17.40 2.05 9.98
N CYS A 35 -18.61 1.99 9.43
CA CYS A 35 -19.00 2.52 8.11
C CYS A 35 -17.96 2.21 7.00
N HIS A 36 -17.23 3.24 6.55
CA HIS A 36 -16.22 3.14 5.49
C HIS A 36 -14.85 2.64 5.95
N SER A 37 -14.71 2.20 7.20
CA SER A 37 -13.48 1.55 7.66
C SER A 37 -13.53 0.09 7.27
N GLY A 38 -12.45 -0.36 6.65
CA GLY A 38 -12.29 -1.74 6.23
C GLY A 38 -11.13 -2.40 6.95
N ARG A 39 -10.99 -3.68 6.69
CA ARG A 39 -9.80 -4.47 6.97
C ARG A 39 -9.34 -5.16 5.68
N ILE A 40 -8.11 -5.60 5.66
CA ILE A 40 -7.58 -6.34 4.51
C ILE A 40 -8.32 -7.67 4.41
N ARG A 41 -8.89 -7.95 3.23
CA ARG A 41 -9.49 -9.24 2.91
C ARG A 41 -8.49 -10.15 2.20
N ARG A 42 -7.80 -9.59 1.21
CA ARG A 42 -6.85 -10.31 0.36
C ARG A 42 -5.81 -9.35 -0.20
N ILE A 43 -4.59 -9.85 -0.34
CA ILE A 43 -3.48 -9.19 -1.02
C ILE A 43 -3.15 -10.00 -2.27
N ASP A 44 -2.94 -9.34 -3.40
CA ASP A 44 -2.48 -9.96 -4.65
C ASP A 44 -0.94 -9.98 -4.69
N GLU A 45 -0.37 -10.98 -4.02
CA GLU A 45 1.07 -11.18 -3.87
C GLU A 45 1.75 -11.35 -5.25
N ASP A 46 1.13 -12.09 -6.16
CA ASP A 46 1.66 -12.35 -7.50
C ASP A 46 1.72 -11.07 -8.35
N ALA A 47 0.71 -10.21 -8.26
CA ALA A 47 0.74 -8.91 -8.93
C ALA A 47 1.85 -8.01 -8.37
N ILE A 48 2.02 -7.97 -7.05
CA ILE A 48 3.09 -7.18 -6.41
C ILE A 48 4.47 -7.71 -6.84
N HIS A 49 4.70 -9.03 -6.75
CA HIS A 49 5.97 -9.65 -7.17
C HIS A 49 6.30 -9.34 -8.62
N ARG A 50 5.34 -9.43 -9.55
CA ARG A 50 5.57 -9.07 -10.96
C ARG A 50 6.03 -7.63 -11.14
N GLN A 51 5.49 -6.68 -10.37
CA GLN A 51 5.94 -5.30 -10.44
C GLN A 51 7.35 -5.14 -9.86
N LEU A 52 7.63 -5.77 -8.72
CA LEU A 52 8.96 -5.75 -8.10
C LEU A 52 10.02 -6.39 -9.01
N ASP A 53 9.71 -7.54 -9.63
CA ASP A 53 10.59 -8.25 -10.57
C ASP A 53 10.89 -7.43 -11.83
N SER A 54 9.98 -6.53 -12.22
CA SER A 54 10.20 -5.57 -13.31
C SER A 54 11.09 -4.38 -12.93
N GLY A 55 11.56 -4.32 -11.68
CA GLY A 55 12.33 -3.20 -11.13
C GLY A 55 11.47 -1.98 -10.78
N ALA A 56 10.16 -2.14 -10.64
CA ALA A 56 9.26 -1.07 -10.26
C ALA A 56 9.13 -0.94 -8.73
N ILE A 57 8.87 0.28 -8.27
CA ILE A 57 8.47 0.58 -6.89
C ILE A 57 6.95 0.48 -6.81
N VAL A 58 6.44 -0.37 -5.91
CA VAL A 58 4.99 -0.52 -5.69
C VAL A 58 4.51 0.48 -4.63
N LEU A 59 3.66 1.41 -5.03
CA LEU A 59 3.06 2.42 -4.17
C LEU A 59 1.62 2.03 -3.79
N MET A 60 1.38 1.85 -2.50
CA MET A 60 0.05 1.53 -1.94
C MET A 60 -0.43 2.65 -1.03
N GLY A 61 -1.67 3.12 -1.28
CA GLY A 61 -2.35 4.10 -0.42
C GLY A 61 -3.21 3.45 0.66
N PRO A 62 -3.76 4.23 1.62
CA PRO A 62 -4.62 3.74 2.68
C PRO A 62 -6.04 3.38 2.22
N VAL A 63 -6.34 3.46 0.93
CA VAL A 63 -7.68 3.17 0.39
C VAL A 63 -7.61 1.93 -0.47
N ALA A 64 -8.54 1.00 -0.23
CA ALA A 64 -8.68 -0.22 -1.01
C ALA A 64 -10.14 -0.49 -1.36
N VAL A 65 -10.35 -1.19 -2.46
CA VAL A 65 -11.68 -1.46 -3.01
C VAL A 65 -12.12 -2.87 -2.61
N SER A 66 -13.40 -3.05 -2.30
CA SER A 66 -14.00 -4.34 -2.03
C SER A 66 -14.40 -5.08 -3.31
N VAL A 67 -14.80 -6.34 -3.17
CA VAL A 67 -15.36 -7.14 -4.27
C VAL A 67 -16.68 -6.57 -4.82
N THR A 68 -17.38 -5.74 -4.04
CA THR A 68 -18.62 -5.05 -4.44
C THR A 68 -18.35 -3.70 -5.11
N GLY A 69 -17.08 -3.26 -5.19
CA GLY A 69 -16.71 -1.97 -5.77
C GLY A 69 -16.75 -0.79 -4.79
N GLU A 70 -16.92 -1.07 -3.50
CA GLU A 70 -16.96 -0.04 -2.46
C GLU A 70 -15.54 0.25 -1.95
N SER A 71 -15.24 1.52 -1.72
CA SER A 71 -13.94 1.95 -1.18
C SER A 71 -13.96 1.98 0.33
N PHE A 72 -12.93 1.39 0.94
CA PHE A 72 -12.73 1.39 2.37
C PHE A 72 -11.39 2.00 2.74
N ASN A 73 -11.37 2.74 3.85
CA ASN A 73 -10.15 3.22 4.47
C ASN A 73 -9.55 2.11 5.33
N LEU A 74 -8.31 1.79 5.06
CA LEU A 74 -7.49 0.83 5.79
C LEU A 74 -6.41 1.59 6.55
N THR A 75 -5.98 1.03 7.68
CA THR A 75 -4.83 1.61 8.37
C THR A 75 -3.57 1.30 7.57
N SER A 76 -2.75 2.32 7.34
CA SER A 76 -1.50 2.12 6.60
C SER A 76 -0.53 1.19 7.32
N GLU A 77 -0.60 1.10 8.66
CA GLU A 77 0.15 0.16 9.50
C GLU A 77 -0.29 -1.31 9.29
N GLU A 78 -1.58 -1.56 9.07
CA GLU A 78 -2.08 -2.89 8.72
C GLU A 78 -1.63 -3.28 7.32
N ILE A 79 -1.74 -2.38 6.34
CA ILE A 79 -1.25 -2.60 4.96
C ILE A 79 0.23 -2.98 4.97
N ALA A 80 1.03 -2.11 5.57
CA ALA A 80 2.42 -2.29 5.90
C ALA A 80 2.75 -3.72 6.37
N THR A 81 2.18 -4.07 7.52
CA THR A 81 2.50 -5.29 8.26
C THR A 81 2.07 -6.53 7.48
N GLN A 82 0.86 -6.51 6.93
CA GLN A 82 0.33 -7.66 6.19
C GLN A 82 1.08 -7.88 4.88
N VAL A 83 1.41 -6.82 4.15
CA VAL A 83 2.21 -6.93 2.91
C VAL A 83 3.62 -7.46 3.22
N ALA A 84 4.26 -6.96 4.29
CA ALA A 84 5.57 -7.44 4.73
C ALA A 84 5.60 -8.94 5.03
N ILE A 85 4.61 -9.40 5.81
CA ILE A 85 4.44 -10.80 6.21
C ILE A 85 4.22 -11.67 4.96
N LYS A 86 3.35 -11.22 4.05
CA LYS A 86 2.98 -11.98 2.84
C LYS A 86 4.13 -12.11 1.84
N LEU A 87 4.84 -11.02 1.56
CA LEU A 87 5.97 -11.03 0.63
C LEU A 87 7.20 -11.76 1.18
N LYS A 88 7.16 -12.27 2.42
CA LYS A 88 8.30 -12.87 3.13
C LYS A 88 9.56 -12.00 3.02
N ALA A 89 9.39 -10.68 3.09
CA ALA A 89 10.51 -9.77 2.96
C ALA A 89 11.43 -10.00 4.17
N GLU A 90 12.60 -10.60 3.94
CA GLU A 90 13.58 -10.90 5.00
C GLU A 90 14.10 -9.65 5.75
N LYS A 91 13.79 -8.46 5.23
CA LYS A 91 14.09 -7.17 5.84
C LYS A 91 12.84 -6.30 5.85
N ASN A 92 12.49 -5.77 7.03
CA ASN A 92 11.48 -4.73 7.24
C ASN A 92 11.85 -3.37 6.61
N ASP A 93 12.64 -3.35 5.53
CA ASP A 93 13.09 -2.16 4.80
C ASP A 93 12.11 -1.73 3.70
N TRP A 94 10.84 -2.16 3.74
CA TRP A 94 9.79 -1.53 2.95
C TRP A 94 9.39 -0.23 3.69
N PHE A 95 10.21 0.81 3.54
CA PHE A 95 9.98 2.09 4.18
C PHE A 95 8.76 2.77 3.53
N LEU A 96 7.63 2.83 4.25
CA LEU A 96 6.51 3.72 3.89
C LEU A 96 6.99 5.17 3.98
N LEU A 97 7.16 5.82 2.83
CA LEU A 97 7.26 7.28 2.76
C LEU A 97 5.89 7.89 3.08
N PHE A 98 5.65 8.22 4.35
CA PHE A 98 4.65 9.21 4.71
C PHE A 98 5.28 10.60 4.63
N PRO A 99 4.76 11.54 3.81
CA PRO A 99 5.02 12.94 4.05
C PRO A 99 4.21 13.37 5.29
N GLY A 100 4.92 13.71 6.36
CA GLY A 100 4.41 14.61 7.40
C GLY A 100 3.91 13.96 8.68
N ARG A 101 4.73 14.01 9.71
CA ARG A 101 4.31 14.50 11.03
C ARG A 101 5.46 15.31 11.62
N HIS A 102 5.15 16.57 11.95
CA HIS A 102 5.99 17.47 12.75
C HIS A 102 6.29 16.87 14.13
#